data_AF-A0A151ATM4-F1
#
_entry.id   AF-A0A151ATM4-F1
#
_cell.length_a   1.000
_cell.length_b   1.000
_cell.length_c   1.000
_cell.angle_alpha   90.00
_cell.angle_beta   90.00
_cell.angle_gamma   90.00
#
_symmetry.space_group_name_H-M   'P 1'
#
loop_
_entity.id
_entity.type
_entity.pdbx_description
1 polymer ?
#
loop_
_entity_poly.entity_id
_entity_poly.type
_entity_poly.pdbx_seq_one_letter_code
_entity_poly.pdbx_strand_id
1 'polypeptide(L)'
;MLKAYKYRIYPNSEQNKDLDIKKVKYPTPAQYKKEFPWLKEVDSLALANAQISLNKAYKNFFRDKSIGFPKFKSKKSNYYSYTTNNQKGTVYIQNSRINLPKLKSMIKIKQHREFNEVSGW
;
A
#
# COMPACT_ATOMS: atom_id res chain seq x y z
N MET A 1 -9.39 -9.16 -6.63
CA MET A 1 -8.58 -8.02 -7.08
C MET A 1 -8.33 -8.00 -8.59
N LEU A 2 -7.77 -9.07 -9.19
CA LEU A 2 -7.44 -9.10 -10.63
C LEU A 2 -8.66 -8.93 -11.57
N LYS A 3 -9.80 -9.56 -11.25
CA LYS A 3 -11.05 -9.39 -12.00
C LYS A 3 -11.48 -7.91 -12.06
N ALA A 4 -11.60 -7.26 -10.90
CA ALA A 4 -11.98 -5.84 -10.79
C ALA A 4 -10.98 -4.87 -11.46
N TYR A 5 -9.68 -5.19 -11.44
CA TYR A 5 -8.65 -4.41 -12.13
C TYR A 5 -8.72 -4.51 -13.66
N LYS A 6 -9.00 -5.72 -14.19
CA LYS A 6 -9.23 -5.95 -15.62
C LYS A 6 -10.40 -5.09 -16.13
N TYR A 7 -11.47 -4.95 -15.35
CA TYR A 7 -12.68 -4.21 -15.73
C TYR A 7 -12.53 -2.68 -15.70
N ARG A 8 -11.75 -2.10 -14.78
CA ARG A 8 -11.56 -0.63 -14.72
C ARG A 8 -10.63 -0.09 -15.82
N ILE A 9 -9.71 -0.91 -16.32
CA ILE A 9 -8.66 -0.46 -17.23
C ILE A 9 -8.99 -0.77 -18.71
N TYR A 10 -9.83 -1.78 -18.99
CA TYR A 10 -10.28 -2.12 -20.34
C TYR A 10 -11.79 -1.95 -20.53
N PRO A 11 -12.32 -0.72 -20.57
CA PRO A 11 -13.76 -0.50 -20.76
C PRO A 11 -14.30 -1.05 -22.10
N ASN A 12 -13.43 -1.27 -23.10
CA ASN A 12 -13.81 -1.68 -24.45
C ASN A 12 -13.47 -3.14 -24.82
N SER A 13 -13.09 -4.00 -23.87
CA SER A 13 -13.02 -5.45 -24.17
C SER A 13 -14.43 -6.00 -24.38
N GLU A 14 -14.66 -6.89 -25.34
CA GLU A 14 -16.00 -7.41 -25.69
C GLU A 14 -16.81 -7.92 -24.48
N GLN A 15 -16.14 -8.40 -23.43
CA GLN A 15 -16.73 -8.86 -22.17
C GLN A 15 -17.23 -7.75 -21.22
N ASN A 16 -17.06 -6.45 -21.58
CA ASN A 16 -17.35 -5.29 -20.73
C ASN A 16 -18.48 -4.38 -21.25
N LYS A 17 -19.07 -4.66 -22.42
CA LYS A 17 -20.07 -3.76 -23.04
C LYS A 17 -21.33 -3.54 -22.18
N ASP A 18 -21.68 -4.51 -21.32
CA ASP A 18 -22.89 -4.47 -20.48
C ASP A 18 -22.61 -4.19 -18.99
N LEU A 19 -21.35 -3.93 -18.61
CA LEU A 19 -20.98 -3.73 -17.21
C LEU A 19 -21.07 -2.26 -16.79
N ASP A 20 -21.99 -1.95 -15.88
CA ASP A 20 -22.07 -0.63 -15.24
C ASP A 20 -20.88 -0.45 -14.28
N ILE A 21 -19.82 0.20 -14.80
CA ILE A 21 -18.57 0.47 -14.09
C ILE A 21 -18.81 1.24 -12.77
N LYS A 22 -19.91 2.01 -12.66
CA LYS A 22 -20.27 2.74 -11.44
C LYS A 22 -20.75 1.82 -10.32
N LYS A 23 -21.23 0.61 -10.61
CA LYS A 23 -21.70 -0.38 -9.62
C LYS A 23 -20.60 -1.32 -9.11
N VAL A 24 -19.41 -1.34 -9.73
CA VAL A 24 -18.32 -2.25 -9.35
C VAL A 24 -17.69 -1.81 -8.02
N LYS A 25 -17.99 -2.55 -6.95
CA LYS A 25 -17.36 -2.34 -5.63
C LYS A 25 -15.98 -3.00 -5.57
N TYR A 26 -14.98 -2.22 -5.19
CA TYR A 26 -13.63 -2.73 -4.95
C TYR A 26 -13.57 -3.41 -3.59
N PRO A 27 -12.84 -4.53 -3.47
CA PRO A 27 -12.64 -5.15 -2.19
C PRO A 27 -11.81 -4.22 -1.29
N THR A 28 -12.33 -3.94 -0.10
CA THR A 28 -11.62 -3.14 0.90
C THR A 28 -10.63 -4.03 1.65
N PRO A 29 -9.54 -3.48 2.21
CA PRO A 29 -8.61 -4.25 3.05
C PRO A 29 -9.29 -5.05 4.17
N ALA A 30 -10.43 -4.58 4.68
CA ALA A 30 -11.22 -5.25 5.70
C ALA A 30 -11.73 -6.64 5.27
N GLN A 31 -12.10 -6.81 4.00
CA GLN A 31 -12.61 -8.08 3.48
C GLN A 31 -11.54 -9.18 3.54
N TYR A 32 -10.26 -8.81 3.39
CA TYR A 32 -9.14 -9.73 3.44
C TYR A 32 -8.77 -10.18 4.86
N LYS A 33 -9.16 -9.44 5.89
CA LYS A 33 -8.79 -9.75 7.29
C LYS A 33 -9.44 -11.03 7.83
N LYS A 34 -10.51 -11.52 7.20
CA LYS A 34 -11.15 -12.81 7.54
C LYS A 34 -10.32 -14.00 7.02
N GLU A 35 -9.83 -13.88 5.79
CA GLU A 35 -9.04 -14.91 5.11
C GLU A 35 -7.57 -14.88 5.53
N PHE A 36 -7.05 -13.69 5.84
CA PHE A 36 -5.67 -13.45 6.23
C PHE A 36 -5.61 -12.76 7.61
N PRO A 37 -5.72 -13.52 8.72
CA PRO A 37 -5.74 -12.96 10.07
C PRO A 37 -4.53 -12.09 10.42
N TRP A 38 -3.34 -12.44 9.88
CA TRP A 38 -2.10 -11.69 10.06
C TRP A 38 -2.19 -10.24 9.56
N LEU A 39 -3.12 -9.90 8.66
CA LEU A 39 -3.38 -8.51 8.25
C LEU A 39 -3.92 -7.63 9.40
N LYS A 40 -4.37 -8.22 10.51
CA LYS A 40 -4.78 -7.47 11.71
C LYS A 40 -3.59 -6.98 12.55
N GLU A 41 -2.45 -7.65 12.41
CA GLU A 41 -1.19 -7.32 13.10
C GLU A 41 -0.46 -6.16 12.43
N VAL A 42 -0.71 -5.95 11.13
CA VAL A 42 -0.08 -4.88 10.35
C VAL A 42 -0.82 -3.56 10.53
N ASP A 43 -0.06 -2.46 10.49
CA ASP A 43 -0.60 -1.11 10.42
C ASP A 43 -1.53 -0.93 9.21
N SER A 44 -2.72 -0.39 9.45
CA SER A 44 -3.72 -0.14 8.41
C SER A 44 -3.26 0.84 7.35
N LEU A 45 -2.46 1.85 7.71
CA LEU A 45 -1.97 2.84 6.76
C LEU A 45 -0.89 2.26 5.83
N ALA A 46 -0.03 1.38 6.36
CA ALA A 46 0.89 0.59 5.55
C ALA A 46 0.16 -0.30 4.53
N LEU A 47 -0.92 -0.98 4.95
CA LEU A 47 -1.73 -1.80 4.04
C LEU A 47 -2.40 -0.96 2.94
N ALA A 48 -2.92 0.22 3.28
CA ALA A 48 -3.50 1.14 2.31
C ALA A 48 -2.46 1.63 1.28
N ASN A 49 -1.25 1.99 1.73
CA ASN A 49 -0.15 2.38 0.85
C ASN A 49 0.32 1.24 -0.06
N ALA A 50 0.33 -0.01 0.42
CA ALA A 50 0.63 -1.18 -0.40
C ALA A 50 -0.42 -1.35 -1.51
N GLN A 51 -1.71 -1.17 -1.19
CA GLN A 51 -2.78 -1.19 -2.19
C GLN A 51 -2.61 -0.06 -3.23
N ILE A 52 -2.33 1.18 -2.79
CA ILE A 52 -2.09 2.32 -3.71
C ILE A 52 -0.90 2.03 -4.64
N SER A 53 0.17 1.45 -4.12
CA SER A 53 1.37 1.09 -4.91
C SER A 53 1.05 0.03 -5.96
N LEU A 54 0.31 -1.01 -5.59
CA LEU A 54 -0.16 -2.05 -6.52
C LEU A 54 -1.03 -1.45 -7.62
N ASN A 55 -1.97 -0.58 -7.24
CA ASN A 55 -2.87 0.10 -8.15
C ASN A 55 -2.11 0.94 -9.18
N LYS A 56 -1.06 1.65 -8.74
CA LYS A 56 -0.18 2.44 -9.60
C LYS A 56 0.62 1.55 -10.56
N ALA A 57 1.17 0.44 -10.07
CA ALA A 57 1.94 -0.48 -10.90
C ALA A 57 1.10 -1.07 -12.04
N TYR A 58 -0.13 -1.52 -11.74
CA TYR A 58 -1.04 -2.02 -12.78
C TYR A 58 -1.48 -0.92 -13.75
N LYS A 59 -1.79 0.29 -13.26
CA LYS A 59 -2.08 1.44 -14.15
C LYS A 59 -0.94 1.68 -15.14
N ASN A 60 0.30 1.64 -14.68
CA ASN A 60 1.47 1.82 -15.54
C ASN A 60 1.61 0.68 -16.54
N PHE A 61 1.53 -0.57 -16.10
CA PHE A 61 1.61 -1.76 -16.95
C PHE A 61 0.63 -1.72 -18.14
N PHE A 62 -0.60 -1.27 -17.88
CA PHE A 62 -1.62 -1.21 -18.93
C PHE A 62 -1.53 0.04 -19.80
N ARG A 63 -1.00 1.15 -19.26
CA ARG A 63 -0.78 2.39 -20.02
C ARG A 63 0.32 2.21 -21.07
N ASP A 64 1.37 1.50 -20.70
CA ASP A 64 2.56 1.35 -21.53
C ASP A 64 3.05 -0.10 -21.51
N LYS A 65 2.99 -0.75 -22.67
CA LYS A 65 3.36 -2.16 -22.86
C LYS A 65 4.84 -2.42 -22.58
N SER A 66 5.71 -1.41 -22.59
CA SER A 66 7.15 -1.54 -22.32
C SER A 66 7.46 -1.79 -20.83
N ILE A 67 6.56 -1.41 -19.91
CA ILE A 67 6.79 -1.46 -18.46
C ILE A 67 6.77 -2.91 -17.92
N GLY A 68 6.09 -3.82 -18.63
CA GLY A 68 5.94 -5.22 -18.22
C GLY A 68 5.10 -5.41 -16.95
N PHE A 69 4.80 -6.67 -16.62
CA PHE A 69 3.94 -6.99 -15.49
C PHE A 69 4.53 -6.48 -14.15
N PRO A 70 3.69 -5.97 -13.22
CA PRO A 70 4.13 -5.66 -11.87
C PRO A 70 4.82 -6.86 -11.21
N LYS A 71 5.99 -6.63 -10.62
CA LYS A 71 6.78 -7.66 -9.94
C LYS A 71 6.61 -7.55 -8.43
N PHE A 72 6.51 -8.70 -7.77
CA PHE A 72 6.57 -8.75 -6.31
C PHE A 72 7.98 -8.39 -5.81
N LYS A 73 8.07 -7.81 -4.61
CA LYS A 73 9.37 -7.61 -3.96
C LYS A 73 10.01 -8.97 -3.70
N SER A 74 11.28 -9.13 -4.06
CA SER A 74 12.03 -10.37 -3.81
C SER A 74 12.23 -10.58 -2.32
N LYS A 75 11.97 -11.80 -1.83
CA LYS A 75 12.28 -12.24 -0.46
C LYS A 75 13.78 -12.49 -0.22
N LYS A 76 14.61 -12.42 -1.26
CA LYS A 76 16.07 -12.60 -1.17
C LYS A 76 16.82 -11.26 -1.08
N SER A 77 16.12 -10.14 -1.21
CA SER A 77 16.74 -8.81 -1.07
C SER A 77 17.00 -8.51 0.41
N ASN A 78 18.04 -7.74 0.72
CA ASN A 78 18.21 -7.18 2.07
C ASN A 78 17.71 -5.72 2.16
N TYR A 79 17.20 -5.17 1.06
CA TYR A 79 16.69 -3.80 1.00
C TYR A 79 15.16 -3.80 1.04
N TYR A 80 14.62 -3.95 2.25
CA TYR A 80 13.19 -3.88 2.50
C TYR A 80 12.76 -2.49 2.95
N SER A 81 11.71 -1.99 2.32
CA SER A 81 11.08 -0.72 2.67
C SER A 81 9.57 -0.84 2.54
N TYR A 82 8.88 -0.11 3.41
CA TYR A 82 7.45 0.12 3.32
C TYR A 82 7.16 1.59 3.63
N THR A 83 5.95 2.03 3.28
CA THR A 83 5.50 3.40 3.49
C THR A 83 4.29 3.38 4.40
N THR A 84 4.29 4.22 5.42
CA THR A 84 3.12 4.52 6.25
C THR A 84 3.02 6.03 6.46
N ASN A 85 1.86 6.49 6.87
CA ASN A 85 1.57 7.90 7.08
C ASN A 85 1.55 8.18 8.58
N ASN A 86 2.13 9.29 9.00
CA ASN A 86 1.99 9.75 10.38
C ASN A 86 0.62 10.42 10.54
N GLN A 87 -0.27 9.82 11.33
CA GLN A 87 -1.54 10.42 11.72
C GLN A 87 -1.48 10.81 13.19
N LYS A 88 -1.65 12.09 13.50
CA LYS A 88 -1.72 12.61 14.89
C LYS A 88 -0.57 12.13 15.79
N GLY A 89 0.66 12.11 15.27
CA GLY A 89 1.84 11.72 16.04
C GLY A 89 1.98 10.22 16.33
N THR A 90 1.27 9.35 15.61
CA THR A 90 1.40 7.88 15.75
C THR A 90 2.78 7.35 15.33
N VAL A 91 3.50 8.08 14.48
CA VAL A 91 4.90 7.81 14.11
C VAL A 91 5.75 8.98 14.58
N TYR A 92 6.73 8.72 15.44
CA TYR A 92 7.66 9.75 15.92
C TYR A 92 9.03 9.15 16.19
N ILE A 93 10.06 10.00 16.23
CA ILE A 93 11.43 9.62 16.53
C ILE A 93 11.81 10.23 17.87
N GLN A 94 12.40 9.42 18.76
CA GLN A 94 12.92 9.87 20.04
C GLN A 94 14.17 9.06 20.37
N ASN A 95 15.25 9.71 20.81
CA ASN A 95 16.47 9.05 21.27
C ASN A 95 17.03 8.01 20.26
N SER A 96 17.14 8.37 18.98
CA SER A 96 17.58 7.46 17.89
C SER A 96 16.73 6.19 17.74
N ARG A 97 15.46 6.24 18.15
CA ARG A 97 14.48 5.18 17.99
C ARG A 97 13.21 5.72 17.34
N ILE A 98 12.53 4.88 16.56
CA ILE A 98 11.25 5.20 15.94
C ILE A 98 10.12 4.44 16.64
N ASN A 99 9.04 5.15 16.93
CA ASN A 99 7.76 4.54 17.27
C ASN A 99 6.96 4.26 15.99
N LEU A 100 6.43 3.06 15.86
CA LEU A 100 5.59 2.67 14.73
C LEU A 100 4.30 2.02 15.24
N PRO A 101 3.16 2.27 14.59
CA PRO A 101 1.90 1.63 14.96
C PRO A 101 2.01 0.11 14.95
N LYS A 102 1.26 -0.54 15.86
CA LYS A 102 1.17 -2.00 16.04
C LYS A 102 2.43 -2.69 16.56
N LEU A 103 3.56 -1.98 16.64
CA LEU A 103 4.75 -2.50 17.32
C LEU A 103 4.65 -2.22 18.82
N LYS A 104 5.07 -3.19 19.63
CA LYS A 104 5.04 -3.09 21.10
C LYS A 104 6.17 -2.23 21.66
N SER A 105 7.25 -2.07 20.91
CA SER A 105 8.45 -1.37 21.33
C SER A 105 9.00 -0.50 20.20
N MET A 106 9.71 0.55 20.58
CA MET A 106 10.40 1.40 19.63
C MET A 106 11.59 0.66 19.00
N ILE A 107 11.84 0.93 17.72
CA ILE A 107 12.93 0.30 16.96
C ILE A 107 14.11 1.26 16.90
N LYS A 108 15.33 0.77 17.17
CA LYS A 108 16.57 1.54 16.96
C LYS A 108 16.75 1.82 15.46
N ILE A 109 17.00 3.08 15.11
CA ILE A 109 17.19 3.50 13.72
C ILE A 109 18.57 4.14 13.51
N LYS A 110 19.02 4.11 12.26
CA LYS A 110 20.07 4.99 11.75
C LYS A 110 19.41 6.07 10.91
N GLN A 111 19.22 7.24 11.48
CA GLN A 111 18.55 8.35 10.81
C GLN A 111 19.47 8.98 9.76
N HIS A 112 19.01 9.06 8.51
CA HIS A 112 19.78 9.66 7.41
C HIS A 112 19.55 11.19 7.30
N ARG A 113 18.38 11.68 7.73
CA ARG A 113 18.02 13.11 7.70
C ARG A 113 17.20 13.45 8.93
N GLU A 114 17.52 14.58 9.56
CA GLU A 114 16.71 15.14 10.63
C GLU A 114 15.41 15.73 10.06
N PHE A 115 14.33 15.62 10.81
CA PHE A 115 13.07 16.25 10.49
C PHE A 115 12.96 17.49 11.35
N ASN A 116 12.91 18.66 10.74
CA ASN A 116 12.53 19.87 11.46
C ASN A 116 11.03 19.74 11.75
N GLU A 117 10.66 19.62 13.02
CA GLU A 117 9.26 19.63 13.41
C GLU A 117 8.64 20.94 12.92
N VAL A 118 7.68 20.84 11.99
CA VAL A 118 6.80 21.98 11.72
C VAL A 118 5.84 22.03 12.90
N SER A 119 6.17 22.86 13.88
CA SER A 119 5.34 23.20 15.02
C SER A 119 4.03 23.83 14.53
N GLY A 120 3.00 23.01 14.33
CA GLY A 120 1.68 23.52 13.97
C GLY A 120 0.79 22.50 13.29
N TRP A 121 0.28 21.54 14.08
CA TRP A 121 -1.00 20.85 13.87
C TRP A 121 -1.59 20.41 15.20
#